data_AF-A0A9Q0BPP3-F1
#
_entry.id   AF-A0A9Q0BPP3-F1
#
_cell.length_a   1.000
_cell.length_b   1.000
_cell.length_c   1.000
_cell.angle_alpha   90.00
_cell.angle_beta   90.00
_cell.angle_gamma   90.00
#
_symmetry.space_group_name_H-M   'P 1'
#
loop_
_entity.id
_entity.type
_entity.pdbx_description
1 polymer ?
#
loop_
_entity_poly.entity_id
_entity_poly.type
_entity_poly.pdbx_seq_one_letter_code
_entity_poly.pdbx_strand_id
1 'polypeptide(L)'
;MAAVTDDFVKKCEVKQNEALGRFVVAQCNLRAGETVLLEQPIVVLPHMGDRRCSKCFKLTQSFCRKGTDIWKHYQEHAFAPLEASGVLRHLQTEADEDLVQGLLSILDVNAYEIRAPEAGGSMKGLYRRAALFAHSCIPNLVTAIDEERRIKVYANRFIAAGEILYICYTNVLLGTEERREILKVGKYFHCSCPRCQDPTELGTHMSSFICSHCSCPDGFIIRHAGDGHEFVSNMLERAKEEIFHAKDDIYRLELLLAKLSRLLHRNHYLMLDLKQNIASILRQILQNITHRPNRKVYERKIRLCQEILLVLKVVAPGISRLKAIALYELANTQAELARKQYSEQELSASDLQATLEQVEVMIRESLRMLLFEPLATPEGQLSRSLLRELKELQDDIKNIQESNDD
;
A
#
# COMPACT_ATOMS: atom_id res chain seq x y z
N MET A 1 -3.10 27.10 -12.82
CA MET A 1 -2.69 25.86 -12.14
C MET A 1 -1.16 25.78 -12.02
N ALA A 2 -0.54 26.68 -11.25
CA ALA A 2 0.93 26.81 -11.17
C ALA A 2 1.46 26.97 -9.73
N ALA A 3 0.67 26.60 -8.71
CA ALA A 3 0.98 26.97 -7.32
C ALA A 3 1.72 25.89 -6.49
N VAL A 4 1.98 24.69 -7.01
CA VAL A 4 2.55 23.58 -6.20
C VAL A 4 3.92 23.08 -6.69
N THR A 5 4.43 23.62 -7.79
CA THR A 5 5.81 23.37 -8.25
C THR A 5 6.86 24.12 -7.42
N ASP A 6 6.48 25.19 -6.73
CA ASP A 6 7.40 26.00 -5.91
C ASP A 6 7.76 25.33 -4.59
N ASP A 7 6.84 24.54 -4.02
CA ASP A 7 7.05 23.91 -2.71
C ASP A 7 8.18 22.89 -2.71
N PHE A 8 8.32 22.10 -3.78
CA PHE A 8 9.43 21.14 -3.90
C PHE A 8 10.78 21.86 -3.88
N VAL A 9 10.94 22.95 -4.63
CA VAL A 9 12.24 23.66 -4.72
C VAL A 9 12.59 24.37 -3.41
N LYS A 10 11.58 24.76 -2.62
CA LYS A 10 11.77 25.38 -1.28
C LYS A 10 12.08 24.36 -0.18
N LYS A 11 11.54 23.15 -0.30
CA LYS A 11 11.58 22.11 0.75
C LYS A 11 12.63 21.03 0.48
N CYS A 12 13.07 20.89 -0.76
CA CYS A 12 13.90 19.77 -1.21
C CYS A 12 15.13 20.23 -1.98
N GLU A 13 16.21 19.48 -1.78
CA GLU A 13 17.44 19.59 -2.56
C GLU A 13 17.68 18.26 -3.28
N VAL A 14 18.02 18.31 -4.57
CA VAL A 14 18.47 17.12 -5.29
C VAL A 14 19.98 17.01 -5.13
N LYS A 15 20.43 15.89 -4.57
CA LYS A 15 21.85 15.54 -4.43
C LYS A 15 22.18 14.31 -5.26
N GLN A 16 23.47 14.02 -5.40
CA GLN A 16 23.96 12.86 -6.13
C GLN A 16 25.11 12.18 -5.39
N ASN A 17 25.14 10.85 -5.41
CA ASN A 17 26.27 10.03 -4.99
C ASN A 17 26.32 8.72 -5.80
N GLU A 18 27.37 7.92 -5.62
CA GLU A 18 27.55 6.66 -6.36
C GLU A 18 26.51 5.60 -5.98
N ALA A 19 26.07 5.56 -4.72
CA ALA A 19 25.20 4.50 -4.20
C ALA A 19 23.73 4.64 -4.62
N LEU A 20 23.20 5.86 -4.65
CA LEU A 20 21.79 6.17 -4.93
C LEU A 20 21.59 6.83 -6.29
N GLY A 21 22.67 7.20 -6.98
CA GLY A 21 22.57 8.13 -8.11
C GLY A 21 22.03 9.46 -7.60
N ARG A 22 20.97 9.98 -8.24
CA ARG A 22 20.28 11.20 -7.79
C ARG A 22 19.24 10.85 -6.72
N PHE A 23 19.21 11.62 -5.65
CA PHE A 23 18.26 11.46 -4.55
C PHE A 23 17.86 12.82 -3.99
N VAL A 24 16.79 12.83 -3.19
CA VAL A 24 16.22 14.05 -2.61
C VAL A 24 16.50 14.11 -1.12
N VAL A 25 16.92 15.27 -0.60
CA VAL A 25 17.03 15.55 0.83
C VAL A 25 16.12 16.72 1.23
N ALA A 26 15.69 16.74 2.50
CA ALA A 26 14.93 17.86 3.05
C ALA A 26 15.84 19.08 3.27
N GLN A 27 15.45 20.26 2.80
CA GLN A 27 16.15 21.53 3.08
C GLN A 27 15.69 22.19 4.38
N CYS A 28 14.50 21.85 4.85
CA CYS A 28 13.91 22.35 6.09
C CYS A 28 13.28 21.21 6.88
N ASN A 29 12.91 21.48 8.13
CA ASN A 29 12.12 20.53 8.91
C ASN A 29 10.73 20.38 8.30
N LEU A 30 10.29 19.14 8.09
CA LEU A 30 8.96 18.81 7.57
C LEU A 30 8.12 18.16 8.66
N ARG A 31 6.89 18.64 8.84
CA ARG A 31 5.94 18.05 9.79
C ARG A 31 5.28 16.81 9.19
N ALA A 32 4.80 15.89 10.04
CA ALA A 32 3.97 14.78 9.58
C ALA A 32 2.74 15.33 8.83
N GLY A 33 2.45 14.78 7.65
CA GLY A 33 1.38 15.20 6.76
C GLY A 33 1.74 16.37 5.83
N GLU A 34 2.90 17.00 6.02
CA GLU A 34 3.31 18.12 5.19
C GLU A 34 3.57 17.67 3.74
N THR A 35 2.94 18.35 2.78
CA THR A 35 3.09 18.04 1.36
C THR A 35 4.44 18.55 0.86
N VAL A 36 5.16 17.65 0.19
CA VAL A 36 6.51 17.87 -0.35
C VAL A 36 6.46 18.02 -1.87
N LEU A 37 5.53 17.32 -2.52
CA LEU A 37 5.35 17.37 -3.97
C LEU A 37 3.87 17.18 -4.34
N LEU A 38 3.40 17.96 -5.31
CA LEU A 38 2.21 17.66 -6.10
C LEU A 38 2.59 17.79 -7.58
N GLU A 39 2.43 16.72 -8.34
CA GLU A 39 2.92 16.65 -9.73
C GLU A 39 1.90 15.96 -10.64
N GLN A 40 1.74 16.48 -11.86
CA GLN A 40 1.00 15.82 -12.94
C GLN A 40 1.93 14.85 -13.70
N PRO A 41 1.42 13.72 -14.22
CA PRO A 41 2.24 12.82 -14.99
C PRO A 41 2.61 13.46 -16.32
N ILE A 42 3.84 13.24 -16.77
CA ILE A 42 4.31 13.68 -18.10
C ILE A 42 3.74 12.74 -19.17
N VAL A 43 3.68 11.45 -18.86
CA VAL A 43 3.17 10.41 -19.77
C VAL A 43 2.31 9.43 -18.97
N VAL A 44 1.17 9.02 -19.55
CA VAL A 44 0.32 7.94 -19.06
C VAL A 44 0.28 6.84 -20.11
N LEU A 45 0.53 5.60 -19.69
CA LEU A 45 0.67 4.42 -20.54
C LEU A 45 -0.26 3.29 -20.09
N PRO A 46 -0.74 2.44 -21.01
CA PRO A 46 -1.44 1.22 -20.65
C PRO A 46 -0.52 0.25 -19.88
N HIS A 47 -1.12 -0.66 -19.12
CA HIS A 47 -0.40 -1.82 -18.60
C HIS A 47 0.05 -2.73 -19.76
N MET A 48 1.12 -3.52 -19.56
CA MET A 48 1.61 -4.47 -20.57
C MET A 48 0.49 -5.41 -21.01
N GLY A 49 0.27 -5.52 -22.33
CA GLY A 49 -0.77 -6.34 -22.95
C GLY A 49 -2.10 -5.63 -23.23
N ASP A 50 -2.34 -4.45 -22.65
CA ASP A 50 -3.59 -3.72 -22.83
C ASP A 50 -3.57 -2.79 -24.06
N ARG A 51 -4.70 -2.75 -24.79
CA ARG A 51 -4.98 -1.69 -25.77
C ARG A 51 -5.98 -0.72 -25.17
N ARG A 52 -5.54 0.49 -24.81
CA ARG A 52 -6.39 1.54 -24.21
C ARG A 52 -6.50 2.77 -25.11
N CYS A 53 -7.67 3.41 -25.09
CA CYS A 53 -7.85 4.67 -25.83
C CYS A 53 -7.10 5.83 -25.15
N SER A 54 -6.27 6.57 -25.89
CA SER A 54 -5.55 7.74 -25.37
C SER A 54 -6.43 8.92 -24.93
N LYS A 55 -7.74 8.90 -25.24
CA LYS A 55 -8.69 9.94 -24.80
C LYS A 55 -9.35 9.59 -23.47
N CYS A 56 -9.87 8.37 -23.34
CA CYS A 56 -10.71 7.98 -22.20
C CYS A 56 -10.08 6.88 -21.33
N PHE A 57 -8.92 6.35 -21.74
CA PHE A 57 -8.14 5.32 -21.05
C PHE A 57 -8.84 3.96 -20.83
N LYS A 58 -10.02 3.76 -21.41
CA LYS A 58 -10.74 2.48 -21.40
C LYS A 58 -10.09 1.48 -22.36
N LEU A 59 -10.18 0.19 -21.99
CA LEU A 59 -9.84 -0.93 -22.88
C LEU A 59 -10.62 -0.83 -24.19
N THR A 60 -9.94 -1.08 -25.30
CA THR A 60 -10.57 -1.01 -26.61
C THR A 60 -9.83 -1.80 -27.69
N GLN A 61 -10.58 -2.34 -28.64
CA GLN A 61 -10.05 -2.82 -29.92
C GLN A 61 -9.96 -1.70 -30.98
N SER A 62 -10.61 -0.56 -30.73
CA SER A 62 -10.66 0.62 -31.61
C SER A 62 -10.56 1.93 -30.83
N PHE A 63 -9.63 2.82 -31.20
CA PHE A 63 -9.46 4.08 -30.47
C PHE A 63 -10.71 4.96 -30.58
N CYS A 64 -11.27 5.44 -29.46
CA CYS A 64 -12.52 6.25 -29.45
C CYS A 64 -12.45 7.57 -30.24
N ARG A 65 -11.26 7.97 -30.72
CA ARG A 65 -11.08 9.12 -31.61
C ARG A 65 -11.22 8.74 -33.09
N LYS A 66 -11.03 7.47 -33.47
CA LYS A 66 -11.05 7.02 -34.87
C LYS A 66 -12.42 7.32 -35.49
N GLY A 67 -12.44 8.14 -36.54
CA GLY A 67 -13.66 8.59 -37.22
C GLY A 67 -14.25 9.92 -36.74
N THR A 68 -13.76 10.50 -35.63
CA THR A 68 -14.14 11.87 -35.19
C THR A 68 -13.51 12.94 -36.08
N ASP A 69 -14.09 14.14 -36.11
CA ASP A 69 -13.57 15.25 -36.93
C ASP A 69 -12.15 15.65 -36.53
N ILE A 70 -11.82 15.60 -35.23
CA ILE A 70 -10.46 15.83 -34.72
C ILE A 70 -9.47 14.77 -35.24
N TRP A 71 -9.89 13.50 -35.32
CA TRP A 71 -9.04 12.44 -35.87
C TRP A 71 -8.86 12.59 -37.37
N LYS A 72 -9.92 12.90 -38.11
CA LYS A 72 -9.83 13.17 -39.55
C LYS A 72 -8.93 14.36 -39.81
N HIS A 73 -9.08 15.44 -39.03
CA HIS A 73 -8.24 16.63 -39.07
C HIS A 73 -6.77 16.31 -38.79
N TYR A 74 -6.44 15.55 -37.75
CA TYR A 74 -5.05 15.14 -37.50
C TYR A 74 -4.55 14.11 -38.51
N GLN A 75 -5.40 13.23 -39.04
CA GLN A 75 -5.03 12.29 -40.10
C GLN A 75 -4.64 13.04 -41.37
N GLU A 76 -5.41 14.06 -41.75
CA GLU A 76 -5.24 14.82 -42.99
C GLU A 76 -4.17 15.91 -42.89
N HIS A 77 -4.05 16.58 -41.74
CA HIS A 77 -3.18 17.76 -41.59
C HIS A 77 -1.94 17.53 -40.72
N ALA A 78 -1.82 16.38 -40.04
CA ALA A 78 -0.60 16.03 -39.29
C ALA A 78 -0.01 14.69 -39.77
N PHE A 79 -0.76 13.59 -39.68
CA PHE A 79 -0.25 12.26 -40.01
C PHE A 79 0.08 12.10 -41.51
N ALA A 80 -0.86 12.39 -42.42
CA ALA A 80 -0.63 12.23 -43.85
C ALA A 80 0.51 13.12 -44.40
N PRO A 81 0.66 14.39 -43.96
CA PRO A 81 1.83 15.20 -44.31
C PRO A 81 3.15 14.65 -43.76
N LEU A 82 3.16 14.15 -42.51
CA LEU A 82 4.34 13.52 -41.90
C LEU A 82 4.71 12.19 -42.59
N GLU A 83 3.73 11.43 -43.05
CA GLU A 83 3.92 10.19 -43.83
C GLU A 83 4.43 10.50 -45.24
N ALA A 84 3.79 11.43 -45.95
CA ALA A 84 4.12 11.82 -47.32
C ALA A 84 5.48 12.53 -47.43
N SER A 85 5.85 13.32 -46.41
CA SER A 85 7.17 13.96 -46.34
C SER A 85 8.31 12.98 -46.02
N GLY A 86 7.99 11.74 -45.67
CA GLY A 86 8.98 10.76 -45.23
C GLY A 86 9.54 11.04 -43.83
N VAL A 87 9.02 12.02 -43.09
CA VAL A 87 9.40 12.31 -41.70
C VAL A 87 9.13 11.10 -40.80
N LEU A 88 8.03 10.37 -41.02
CA LEU A 88 7.78 9.12 -40.28
C LEU A 88 8.81 8.02 -40.59
N ARG A 89 9.41 8.01 -41.80
CA ARG A 89 10.52 7.11 -42.16
C ARG A 89 11.88 7.62 -41.65
N HIS A 90 12.03 8.94 -41.45
CA HIS A 90 13.18 9.53 -40.77
C HIS A 90 13.13 9.29 -39.25
N LEU A 91 11.96 9.33 -38.64
CA LEU A 91 11.75 8.89 -37.24
C LEU A 91 12.00 7.38 -37.08
N GLN A 92 11.88 6.58 -38.15
CA GLN A 92 12.36 5.19 -38.19
C GLN A 92 13.88 5.06 -38.33
N THR A 93 14.61 6.12 -38.65
CA THR A 93 16.08 6.11 -38.81
C THR A 93 16.82 6.90 -37.72
N GLU A 94 16.15 7.82 -36.99
CA GLU A 94 16.73 8.53 -35.83
C GLU A 94 16.49 7.84 -34.48
N ALA A 95 15.56 6.88 -34.41
CA ALA A 95 15.41 6.01 -33.27
C ALA A 95 16.15 4.70 -33.55
N ASP A 96 17.39 4.61 -33.10
CA ASP A 96 18.07 3.32 -33.03
C ASP A 96 17.50 2.47 -31.88
N GLU A 97 17.83 1.18 -31.90
CA GLU A 97 17.37 0.24 -30.88
C GLU A 97 17.74 0.71 -29.47
N ASP A 98 18.94 1.28 -29.30
CA ASP A 98 19.47 1.75 -28.03
C ASP A 98 18.66 2.92 -27.45
N LEU A 99 18.25 3.89 -28.27
CA LEU A 99 17.40 4.99 -27.85
C LEU A 99 16.03 4.48 -27.39
N VAL A 100 15.42 3.57 -28.15
CA VAL A 100 14.11 3.00 -27.81
C VAL A 100 14.19 2.18 -26.52
N GLN A 101 15.19 1.30 -26.40
CA GLN A 101 15.44 0.53 -25.17
C GLN A 101 15.74 1.46 -23.98
N GLY A 102 16.48 2.54 -24.21
CA GLY A 102 16.72 3.58 -23.22
C GLY A 102 15.43 4.23 -22.71
N LEU A 103 14.52 4.63 -23.60
CA LEU A 103 13.23 5.19 -23.21
C LEU A 103 12.31 4.19 -22.49
N LEU A 104 12.28 2.93 -22.95
CA LEU A 104 11.53 1.85 -22.28
C LEU A 104 12.07 1.58 -20.87
N SER A 105 13.40 1.55 -20.72
CA SER A 105 14.05 1.36 -19.42
C SER A 105 13.70 2.49 -18.44
N ILE A 106 13.63 3.74 -18.91
CA ILE A 106 13.17 4.87 -18.09
C ILE A 106 11.75 4.61 -17.59
N LEU A 107 10.86 4.15 -18.45
CA LEU A 107 9.47 3.87 -18.09
C LEU A 107 9.35 2.73 -17.09
N ASP A 108 10.08 1.62 -17.28
CA ASP A 108 10.03 0.49 -16.36
C ASP A 108 10.62 0.81 -14.97
N VAL A 109 11.66 1.64 -14.93
CA VAL A 109 12.33 2.00 -13.67
C VAL A 109 11.63 3.17 -12.96
N ASN A 110 10.99 4.10 -13.66
CA ASN A 110 10.53 5.37 -13.06
C ASN A 110 9.00 5.58 -13.07
N ALA A 111 8.24 4.75 -13.78
CA ALA A 111 6.78 4.88 -13.78
C ALA A 111 6.15 4.33 -12.49
N TYR A 112 5.06 4.97 -12.10
CA TYR A 112 4.21 4.59 -10.99
C TYR A 112 2.97 3.89 -11.50
N GLU A 113 2.52 2.86 -10.78
CA GLU A 113 1.20 2.29 -11.01
C GLU A 113 0.11 3.31 -10.63
N ILE A 114 -0.85 3.51 -11.52
CA ILE A 114 -2.01 4.38 -11.32
C ILE A 114 -3.28 3.62 -11.64
N ARG A 115 -4.40 4.02 -11.04
CA ARG A 115 -5.69 3.36 -11.25
C ARG A 115 -6.21 3.63 -12.67
N ALA A 116 -6.71 2.59 -13.33
CA ALA A 116 -7.47 2.73 -14.57
C ALA A 116 -8.89 3.26 -14.27
N PRO A 117 -9.62 3.78 -15.28
CA PRO A 117 -11.01 4.22 -15.10
C PRO A 117 -11.96 3.10 -14.65
N GLU A 118 -11.69 1.86 -15.04
CA GLU A 118 -12.46 0.70 -14.59
C GLU A 118 -12.00 0.20 -13.20
N ALA A 119 -12.94 -0.39 -12.47
CA ALA A 119 -12.67 -0.97 -11.16
C ALA A 119 -11.65 -2.11 -11.27
N GLY A 120 -10.58 -2.04 -10.47
CA GLY A 120 -9.53 -3.06 -10.43
C GLY A 120 -8.50 -3.01 -11.56
N GLY A 121 -8.66 -2.12 -12.56
CA GLY A 121 -7.67 -1.95 -13.62
C GLY A 121 -6.50 -1.05 -13.20
N SER A 122 -5.34 -1.23 -13.83
CA SER A 122 -4.16 -0.38 -13.62
C SER A 122 -3.54 0.14 -14.93
N MET A 123 -2.78 1.23 -14.79
CA MET A 123 -2.01 1.90 -15.83
C MET A 123 -0.66 2.35 -15.24
N LYS A 124 0.24 2.88 -16.08
CA LYS A 124 1.51 3.46 -15.64
C LYS A 124 1.52 4.98 -15.86
N GLY A 125 2.02 5.74 -14.89
CA GLY A 125 2.23 7.19 -14.99
C GLY A 125 3.68 7.56 -14.71
N LEU A 126 4.32 8.34 -15.59
CA LEU A 126 5.68 8.84 -15.39
C LEU A 126 5.66 10.25 -14.78
N TYR A 127 6.35 10.44 -13.66
CA TYR A 127 6.41 11.69 -12.90
C TYR A 127 7.87 12.08 -12.69
N ARG A 128 8.27 13.28 -13.13
CA ARG A 128 9.69 13.64 -13.19
C ARG A 128 10.31 13.86 -11.82
N ARG A 129 9.64 14.59 -10.93
CA ARG A 129 10.18 14.88 -9.60
C ARG A 129 9.90 13.72 -8.64
N ALA A 130 8.74 13.08 -8.74
CA ALA A 130 8.44 11.93 -7.89
C ALA A 130 9.41 10.76 -8.14
N ALA A 131 9.89 10.56 -9.38
CA ALA A 131 10.88 9.53 -9.68
C ALA A 131 12.26 9.75 -9.03
N LEU A 132 12.53 10.92 -8.44
CA LEU A 132 13.82 11.21 -7.77
C LEU A 132 13.88 10.71 -6.32
N PHE A 133 12.74 10.38 -5.69
CA PHE A 133 12.74 9.89 -4.31
C PHE A 133 13.32 8.49 -4.26
N ALA A 134 14.37 8.31 -3.45
CA ALA A 134 15.07 7.04 -3.32
C ALA A 134 14.22 5.99 -2.57
N HIS A 135 14.64 4.73 -2.64
CA HIS A 135 14.00 3.63 -1.93
C HIS A 135 14.44 3.50 -0.47
N SER A 136 13.50 3.24 0.42
CA SER A 136 13.75 2.57 1.71
C SER A 136 12.59 1.64 2.04
N CYS A 137 12.87 0.47 2.64
CA CYS A 137 11.84 -0.42 3.18
C CYS A 137 11.22 0.11 4.49
N ILE A 138 11.73 1.25 5.00
CA ILE A 138 11.19 2.05 6.09
C ILE A 138 11.08 3.50 5.57
N PRO A 139 10.12 3.79 4.69
CA PRO A 139 10.03 5.11 4.05
C PRO A 139 9.65 6.19 5.06
N ASN A 140 10.05 7.43 4.79
CA ASN A 140 9.59 8.62 5.53
C ASN A 140 8.60 9.48 4.71
N LEU A 141 8.32 9.09 3.46
CA LEU A 141 7.30 9.69 2.60
C LEU A 141 6.21 8.67 2.23
N VAL A 142 5.01 9.19 1.95
CA VAL A 142 3.88 8.43 1.40
C VAL A 142 3.39 9.10 0.12
N THR A 143 2.96 8.28 -0.83
CA THR A 143 2.41 8.71 -2.12
C THR A 143 0.92 8.43 -2.20
N ALA A 144 0.15 9.43 -2.63
CA ALA A 144 -1.27 9.35 -2.93
C ALA A 144 -1.52 9.85 -4.36
N ILE A 145 -2.28 9.11 -5.16
CA ILE A 145 -2.58 9.46 -6.55
C ILE A 145 -4.08 9.62 -6.70
N ASP A 146 -4.51 10.81 -7.14
CA ASP A 146 -5.92 11.18 -7.29
C ASP A 146 -6.51 10.76 -8.64
N GLU A 147 -7.79 11.04 -8.83
CA GLU A 147 -8.57 10.74 -10.04
C GLU A 147 -8.11 11.52 -11.28
N GLU A 148 -7.48 12.68 -11.10
CA GLU A 148 -6.78 13.41 -12.17
C GLU A 148 -5.40 12.83 -12.49
N ARG A 149 -4.98 11.79 -11.76
CA ARG A 149 -3.67 11.14 -11.81
C ARG A 149 -2.56 12.07 -11.32
N ARG A 150 -2.84 13.04 -10.47
CA ARG A 150 -1.78 13.81 -9.79
C ARG A 150 -1.20 12.96 -8.68
N ILE A 151 0.12 12.92 -8.60
CA ILE A 151 0.82 12.35 -7.45
C ILE A 151 1.03 13.42 -6.39
N LYS A 152 0.55 13.15 -5.18
CA LYS A 152 0.85 13.88 -3.95
C LYS A 152 1.84 13.07 -3.14
N VAL A 153 2.96 13.68 -2.76
CA VAL A 153 3.97 13.08 -1.88
C VAL A 153 4.07 13.92 -0.61
N TYR A 154 3.95 13.28 0.55
CA TYR A 154 3.92 13.95 1.85
C TYR A 154 4.70 13.17 2.91
N ALA A 155 5.19 13.88 3.93
CA ALA A 155 5.95 13.29 5.02
C ALA A 155 5.04 12.43 5.91
N ASN A 156 5.44 11.19 6.22
CA ASN A 156 4.66 10.33 7.12
C ASN A 156 4.95 10.59 8.60
N ARG A 157 6.12 11.12 8.91
CA ARG A 157 6.57 11.51 10.25
C ARG A 157 7.20 12.90 10.20
N PHE A 158 7.66 13.39 11.35
CA PHE A 158 8.60 14.51 11.35
C PHE A 158 9.89 14.11 10.65
N ILE A 159 10.40 14.97 9.77
CA ILE A 159 11.67 14.80 9.04
C ILE A 159 12.52 16.03 9.28
N ALA A 160 13.73 15.85 9.82
CA ALA A 160 14.66 16.94 10.05
C ALA A 160 15.31 17.42 8.74
N ALA A 161 15.70 18.70 8.69
CA ALA A 161 16.52 19.23 7.61
C ALA A 161 17.81 18.39 7.45
N GLY A 162 18.16 18.06 6.21
CA GLY A 162 19.29 17.22 5.86
C GLY A 162 19.00 15.72 5.76
N GLU A 163 17.85 15.23 6.26
CA GLU A 163 17.46 13.83 6.07
C GLU A 163 17.17 13.51 4.59
N ILE A 164 17.53 12.30 4.15
CA ILE A 164 17.16 11.78 2.83
C ILE A 164 15.68 11.43 2.82
N LEU A 165 15.01 11.78 1.73
CA LEU A 165 13.60 11.53 1.51
C LEU A 165 13.40 10.23 0.71
N TYR A 166 12.69 9.29 1.34
CA TYR A 166 12.49 7.94 0.85
C TYR A 166 11.02 7.59 0.68
N ILE A 167 10.71 6.95 -0.45
CA ILE A 167 9.47 6.19 -0.64
C ILE A 167 9.80 4.68 -0.65
N CYS A 168 8.77 3.83 -0.57
CA CYS A 168 8.93 2.40 -0.75
C CYS A 168 8.46 2.01 -2.16
N TYR A 169 9.32 1.34 -2.90
CA TYR A 169 9.03 0.88 -4.29
C TYR A 169 8.36 -0.49 -4.33
N THR A 170 8.31 -1.18 -3.20
CA THR A 170 7.73 -2.52 -3.06
C THR A 170 6.60 -2.48 -2.02
N ASN A 171 5.99 -3.63 -1.75
CA ASN A 171 5.11 -3.78 -0.59
C ASN A 171 5.94 -3.93 0.70
N VAL A 172 5.64 -3.12 1.73
CA VAL A 172 6.30 -3.15 3.04
C VAL A 172 6.05 -4.44 3.81
N LEU A 173 4.97 -5.17 3.49
CA LEU A 173 4.59 -6.42 4.14
C LEU A 173 5.32 -7.65 3.61
N LEU A 174 6.08 -7.55 2.52
CA LEU A 174 6.92 -8.64 2.03
C LEU A 174 8.15 -8.86 2.92
N GLY A 175 8.71 -10.07 2.90
CA GLY A 175 9.99 -10.39 3.55
C GLY A 175 11.20 -9.78 2.84
N THR A 176 12.38 -9.82 3.48
CA THR A 176 13.58 -9.11 2.97
C THR A 176 14.03 -9.59 1.60
N GLU A 177 14.06 -10.90 1.37
CA GLU A 177 14.51 -11.47 0.10
C GLU A 177 13.52 -11.19 -1.04
N GLU A 178 12.22 -11.27 -0.78
CA GLU A 178 11.18 -10.89 -1.76
C GLU A 178 11.32 -9.42 -2.19
N ARG A 179 11.51 -8.50 -1.23
CA ARG A 179 11.72 -7.09 -1.54
C ARG A 179 12.99 -6.88 -2.34
N ARG A 180 14.10 -7.54 -1.96
CA ARG A 180 15.38 -7.45 -2.67
C ARG A 180 15.30 -7.99 -4.08
N GLU A 181 14.61 -9.10 -4.30
CA GLU A 181 14.46 -9.67 -5.64
C GLU A 181 13.62 -8.75 -6.55
N ILE A 182 12.50 -8.21 -6.05
CA ILE A 182 11.70 -7.22 -6.78
C ILE A 182 12.54 -5.99 -7.16
N LEU A 183 13.37 -5.48 -6.24
CA LEU A 183 14.23 -4.33 -6.49
C LEU A 183 15.39 -4.66 -7.43
N LYS A 184 15.97 -5.86 -7.33
CA LYS A 184 17.04 -6.31 -8.20
C LYS A 184 16.55 -6.47 -9.63
N VAL A 185 15.40 -7.12 -9.84
CA VAL A 185 14.84 -7.36 -11.17
C VAL A 185 14.24 -6.08 -11.75
N GLY A 186 13.45 -5.34 -10.96
CA GLY A 186 12.68 -4.20 -11.46
C GLY A 186 13.39 -2.84 -11.39
N LYS A 187 14.44 -2.71 -10.57
CA LYS A 187 15.16 -1.44 -10.31
C LYS A 187 16.69 -1.58 -10.35
N TYR A 188 17.22 -2.78 -10.58
CA TYR A 188 18.64 -3.06 -10.77
C TYR A 188 19.55 -2.68 -9.60
N PHE A 189 19.05 -2.73 -8.36
CA PHE A 189 19.88 -2.51 -7.17
C PHE A 189 19.55 -3.47 -6.03
N HIS A 190 20.50 -3.62 -5.11
CA HIS A 190 20.33 -4.41 -3.89
C HIS A 190 20.11 -3.48 -2.69
N CYS A 191 18.96 -3.59 -2.02
CA CYS A 191 18.61 -2.71 -0.91
C CYS A 191 19.43 -3.01 0.36
N SER A 192 20.06 -1.96 0.89
CA SER A 192 20.84 -1.96 2.13
C SER A 192 20.25 -1.00 3.19
N CYS A 193 18.94 -0.72 3.15
CA CYS A 193 18.32 0.09 4.22
C CYS A 193 18.42 -0.61 5.60
N PRO A 194 18.26 0.11 6.73
CA PRO A 194 18.40 -0.48 8.07
C PRO A 194 17.59 -1.77 8.29
N ARG A 195 16.35 -1.83 7.76
CA ARG A 195 15.51 -3.03 7.86
C ARG A 195 16.07 -4.22 7.08
N CYS A 196 16.65 -4.01 5.90
CA CYS A 196 17.23 -5.09 5.11
C CYS A 196 18.60 -5.54 5.64
N GLN A 197 19.30 -4.67 6.37
CA GLN A 197 20.56 -5.04 7.03
C GLN A 197 20.33 -5.79 8.33
N ASP A 198 19.24 -5.50 9.04
CA ASP A 198 18.86 -6.21 10.27
C ASP A 198 18.26 -7.58 9.94
N PRO A 199 18.91 -8.70 10.33
CA PRO A 199 18.40 -10.04 10.09
C PRO A 199 17.07 -10.36 10.79
N THR A 200 16.70 -9.60 11.82
CA THR A 200 15.40 -9.69 12.52
C THR A 200 14.33 -8.76 11.92
N GLU A 201 14.68 -7.98 10.90
CA GLU A 201 13.82 -6.95 10.30
C GLU A 201 13.24 -6.00 11.35
N LEU A 202 14.09 -5.38 12.18
CA LEU A 202 13.72 -4.49 13.28
C LEU A 202 12.96 -5.20 14.40
N GLY A 203 13.36 -6.44 14.71
CA GLY A 203 12.69 -7.29 15.70
C GLY A 203 11.32 -7.82 15.28
N THR A 204 10.89 -7.57 14.03
CA THR A 204 9.57 -8.05 13.55
C THR A 204 9.59 -9.52 13.18
N HIS A 205 10.76 -10.07 12.82
CA HIS A 205 10.96 -11.45 12.38
C HIS A 205 10.06 -11.81 11.18
N MET A 206 9.87 -10.86 10.26
CA MET A 206 9.02 -11.04 9.07
C MET A 206 9.58 -12.02 8.03
N SER A 207 10.83 -12.46 8.19
CA SER A 207 11.50 -13.46 7.35
C SER A 207 12.11 -14.62 8.15
N SER A 208 11.79 -14.74 9.45
CA SER A 208 12.41 -15.75 10.32
C SER A 208 11.65 -17.08 10.34
N PHE A 209 12.41 -18.16 10.51
CA PHE A 209 11.91 -19.52 10.68
C PHE A 209 11.97 -19.91 12.16
N ILE A 210 11.13 -20.85 12.57
CA ILE A 210 11.21 -21.45 13.90
C ILE A 210 12.30 -22.53 13.86
N CYS A 211 13.17 -22.51 14.88
CA CYS A 211 14.21 -23.53 15.05
C CYS A 211 13.58 -24.88 15.41
N SER A 212 13.69 -25.86 14.51
CA SER A 212 13.18 -27.22 14.73
C SER A 212 14.02 -28.03 15.72
N HIS A 213 15.25 -27.61 16.00
CA HIS A 213 16.22 -28.39 16.77
C HIS A 213 16.15 -28.12 18.28
N CYS A 214 15.79 -26.90 18.67
CA CYS A 214 15.98 -26.43 20.04
C CYS A 214 14.74 -26.60 20.94
N SER A 215 13.59 -27.04 20.40
CA SER A 215 12.32 -27.21 21.13
C SER A 215 11.89 -26.01 22.01
N CYS A 216 12.54 -24.85 21.86
CA CYS A 216 12.23 -23.65 22.59
C CYS A 216 11.24 -22.81 21.78
N PRO A 217 10.11 -22.39 22.38
CA PRO A 217 9.08 -21.61 21.69
C PRO A 217 9.58 -20.28 21.10
N ASP A 218 10.72 -19.78 21.58
CA ASP A 218 11.32 -18.49 21.20
C ASP A 218 12.61 -18.63 20.36
N GLY A 219 12.95 -19.84 19.91
CA GLY A 219 14.12 -20.09 19.09
C GLY A 219 13.86 -19.78 17.61
N PHE A 220 14.55 -18.79 17.05
CA PHE A 220 14.39 -18.41 15.64
C PHE A 220 15.66 -18.65 14.84
N ILE A 221 15.49 -19.20 13.64
CA ILE A 221 16.55 -19.25 12.64
C ILE A 221 16.50 -17.91 11.90
N ILE A 222 17.56 -17.15 12.11
CA ILE A 222 17.83 -15.89 11.47
C ILE A 222 18.82 -16.17 10.35
N ARG A 223 18.49 -15.74 9.13
CA ARG A 223 19.35 -16.00 7.97
C ARG A 223 20.59 -15.11 8.02
N HIS A 224 21.77 -15.71 7.84
CA HIS A 224 23.01 -14.96 7.60
C HIS A 224 23.30 -14.89 6.09
N ALA A 225 23.99 -13.84 5.66
CA ALA A 225 24.34 -13.64 4.26
C ALA A 225 25.26 -14.78 3.78
N GLY A 226 24.82 -15.52 2.75
CA GLY A 226 25.58 -16.64 2.17
C GLY A 226 24.88 -17.99 2.21
N ASP A 227 23.79 -18.14 2.97
CA ASP A 227 23.07 -19.43 3.08
C ASP A 227 22.12 -19.65 1.90
N GLY A 228 22.71 -20.12 0.80
CA GLY A 228 22.02 -20.64 -0.36
C GLY A 228 21.30 -21.94 -0.02
N HIS A 229 19.99 -21.86 0.18
CA HIS A 229 19.13 -23.03 0.28
C HIS A 229 17.95 -22.87 -0.66
N GLU A 230 18.15 -23.32 -1.90
CA GLU A 230 17.11 -23.50 -2.93
C GLU A 230 15.87 -24.19 -2.34
N PHE A 231 16.09 -25.14 -1.42
CA PHE A 231 15.03 -25.81 -0.65
C PHE A 231 14.10 -24.83 0.10
N VAL A 232 14.65 -23.82 0.79
CA VAL A 232 13.86 -22.84 1.53
C VAL A 232 13.03 -21.98 0.56
N SER A 233 13.65 -21.56 -0.55
CA SER A 233 12.95 -20.80 -1.60
C SER A 233 11.78 -21.60 -2.18
N ASN A 234 12.02 -22.87 -2.54
CA ASN A 234 10.99 -23.76 -3.07
C ASN A 234 9.87 -24.04 -2.06
N MET A 235 10.20 -24.13 -0.76
CA MET A 235 9.19 -24.30 0.29
C MET A 235 8.30 -23.04 0.43
N LEU A 236 8.90 -21.85 0.41
CA LEU A 236 8.16 -20.58 0.47
C LEU A 236 7.29 -20.39 -0.77
N GLU A 237 7.79 -20.73 -1.96
CA GLU A 237 7.02 -20.60 -3.20
C GLU A 237 5.80 -21.52 -3.21
N ARG A 238 5.96 -22.79 -2.81
CA ARG A 238 4.82 -23.71 -2.62
C ARG A 238 3.82 -23.18 -1.61
N ALA A 239 4.28 -22.57 -0.51
CA ALA A 239 3.38 -21.97 0.47
C ALA A 239 2.59 -20.79 -0.12
N LYS A 240 3.21 -19.94 -0.95
CA LYS A 240 2.51 -18.86 -1.69
C LYS A 240 1.43 -19.43 -2.62
N GLU A 241 1.75 -20.48 -3.37
CA GLU A 241 0.79 -21.15 -4.25
C GLU A 241 -0.39 -21.75 -3.47
N GLU A 242 -0.11 -22.44 -2.36
CA GLU A 242 -1.15 -22.98 -1.46
C GLU A 242 -2.06 -21.86 -0.91
N ILE A 243 -1.49 -20.73 -0.49
CA ILE A 243 -2.24 -19.56 0.00
C ILE A 243 -3.11 -18.97 -1.12
N PHE A 244 -2.55 -18.80 -2.32
CA PHE A 244 -3.26 -18.27 -3.47
C PHE A 244 -4.48 -19.13 -3.83
N HIS A 245 -4.34 -20.46 -3.81
CA HIS A 245 -5.43 -21.40 -4.09
C HIS A 245 -6.44 -21.59 -2.94
N ALA A 246 -6.09 -21.18 -1.72
CA ALA A 246 -6.98 -21.16 -0.57
C ALA A 246 -7.76 -19.85 -0.44
N LYS A 247 -7.60 -18.91 -1.38
CA LYS A 247 -8.31 -17.63 -1.37
C LYS A 247 -9.82 -17.86 -1.24
N ASP A 248 -10.46 -17.06 -0.39
CA ASP A 248 -11.90 -17.12 -0.07
C ASP A 248 -12.38 -18.40 0.66
N ASP A 249 -11.50 -19.35 0.99
CA ASP A 249 -11.79 -20.54 1.82
C ASP A 249 -11.17 -20.40 3.22
N ILE A 250 -11.98 -19.96 4.18
CA ILE A 250 -11.54 -19.73 5.56
C ILE A 250 -10.99 -21.00 6.23
N TYR A 251 -11.55 -22.17 5.93
CA TYR A 251 -11.12 -23.43 6.55
C TYR A 251 -9.73 -23.82 6.07
N ARG A 252 -9.50 -23.72 4.74
CA ARG A 252 -8.17 -23.97 4.16
C ARG A 252 -7.14 -22.97 4.69
N LEU A 253 -7.48 -21.69 4.78
CA LEU A 253 -6.57 -20.67 5.29
C LEU A 253 -6.18 -20.91 6.75
N GLU A 254 -7.14 -21.26 7.63
CA GLU A 254 -6.84 -21.58 9.03
C GLU A 254 -5.99 -22.85 9.18
N LEU A 255 -6.24 -23.87 8.35
CA LEU A 255 -5.41 -25.08 8.29
C LEU A 255 -3.98 -24.77 7.84
N LEU A 256 -3.82 -23.94 6.81
CA LEU A 256 -2.51 -23.49 6.34
C LEU A 256 -1.79 -22.66 7.40
N LEU A 257 -2.49 -21.77 8.10
CA LEU A 257 -1.92 -20.99 9.20
C LEU A 257 -1.41 -21.91 10.32
N ALA A 258 -2.17 -22.93 10.70
CA ALA A 258 -1.76 -23.91 11.71
C ALA A 258 -0.60 -24.81 11.24
N LYS A 259 -0.55 -25.16 9.95
CA LYS A 259 0.56 -25.92 9.34
C LYS A 259 1.85 -25.09 9.34
N LEU A 260 1.78 -23.86 8.84
CA LEU A 260 2.94 -22.99 8.67
C LEU A 260 3.45 -22.39 9.99
N SER A 261 2.62 -22.26 11.02
CA SER A 261 3.05 -21.80 12.36
C SER A 261 4.05 -22.73 13.04
N ARG A 262 4.25 -23.95 12.53
CA ARG A 262 5.27 -24.89 13.00
C ARG A 262 6.64 -24.64 12.39
N LEU A 263 6.71 -23.87 11.31
CA LEU A 263 7.91 -23.63 10.51
C LEU A 263 8.31 -22.16 10.47
N LEU A 264 7.32 -21.26 10.46
CA LEU A 264 7.49 -19.84 10.26
C LEU A 264 7.16 -19.08 11.54
N HIS A 265 7.92 -18.03 11.81
CA HIS A 265 7.60 -17.13 12.91
C HIS A 265 6.18 -16.54 12.75
N ARG A 266 5.49 -16.26 13.86
CA ARG A 266 4.11 -15.74 13.84
C ARG A 266 3.92 -14.45 13.03
N ASN A 267 4.97 -13.66 12.86
CA ASN A 267 4.97 -12.41 12.08
C ASN A 267 5.58 -12.58 10.68
N HIS A 268 5.96 -13.79 10.27
CA HIS A 268 6.49 -14.04 8.93
C HIS A 268 5.53 -13.51 7.86
N TYR A 269 6.03 -12.95 6.76
CA TYR A 269 5.18 -12.27 5.77
C TYR A 269 4.05 -13.15 5.21
N LEU A 270 4.30 -14.44 4.96
CA LEU A 270 3.25 -15.40 4.58
C LEU A 270 2.19 -15.64 5.69
N MET A 271 2.60 -15.58 6.95
CA MET A 271 1.67 -15.65 8.08
C MET A 271 0.81 -14.39 8.15
N LEU A 272 1.38 -13.22 7.85
CA LEU A 272 0.63 -11.96 7.77
C LEU A 272 -0.37 -11.99 6.60
N ASP A 273 0.02 -12.50 5.43
CA ASP A 273 -0.86 -12.66 4.28
C ASP A 273 -2.07 -13.57 4.61
N LEU A 274 -1.81 -14.74 5.20
CA LEU A 274 -2.88 -15.61 5.71
C LEU A 274 -3.82 -14.89 6.68
N LYS A 275 -3.28 -14.13 7.65
CA LYS A 275 -4.08 -13.38 8.62
C LYS A 275 -4.91 -12.28 7.95
N GLN A 276 -4.37 -11.60 6.94
CA GLN A 276 -5.11 -10.59 6.17
C GLN A 276 -6.25 -11.23 5.39
N ASN A 277 -6.02 -12.37 4.73
CA ASN A 277 -7.04 -13.10 3.99
C ASN A 277 -8.15 -13.62 4.92
N ILE A 278 -7.80 -14.20 6.07
CA ILE A 278 -8.79 -14.63 7.08
C ILE A 278 -9.58 -13.43 7.61
N ALA A 279 -8.92 -12.33 7.97
CA ALA A 279 -9.60 -11.13 8.46
C ALA A 279 -10.58 -10.54 7.43
N SER A 280 -10.22 -10.60 6.14
CA SER A 280 -11.10 -10.18 5.03
C SER A 280 -12.36 -11.04 4.93
N ILE A 281 -12.25 -12.37 5.02
CA ILE A 281 -13.41 -13.27 5.01
C ILE A 281 -14.27 -13.05 6.26
N LEU A 282 -13.66 -12.92 7.44
CA LEU A 282 -14.39 -12.63 8.67
C LEU A 282 -15.14 -11.30 8.57
N ARG A 283 -14.58 -10.27 7.94
CA ARG A 283 -15.28 -9.01 7.66
C ARG A 283 -16.54 -9.23 6.82
N GLN A 284 -16.46 -10.05 5.76
CA GLN A 284 -17.63 -10.37 4.92
C GLN A 284 -18.71 -11.12 5.72
N ILE A 285 -18.31 -12.06 6.57
CA ILE A 285 -19.22 -12.80 7.46
C ILE A 285 -19.93 -11.86 8.43
N LEU A 286 -19.20 -10.93 9.05
CA LEU A 286 -19.75 -9.96 9.99
C LEU A 286 -20.71 -8.96 9.32
N GLN A 287 -20.43 -8.56 8.08
CA GLN A 287 -21.28 -7.65 7.31
C GLN A 287 -22.61 -8.28 6.86
N ASN A 288 -22.73 -9.61 6.88
CA ASN A 288 -23.94 -10.30 6.47
C ASN A 288 -24.74 -10.78 7.70
N ILE A 289 -25.78 -10.00 8.04
CA ILE A 289 -26.70 -10.22 9.18
C ILE A 289 -27.31 -11.63 9.16
N THR A 290 -27.51 -12.23 7.99
CA THR A 290 -28.12 -13.58 7.88
C THR A 290 -27.27 -14.67 8.52
N HIS A 291 -25.95 -14.47 8.64
CA HIS A 291 -25.06 -15.46 9.24
C HIS A 291 -25.15 -15.54 10.76
N ARG A 292 -25.76 -14.55 11.43
CA ARG A 292 -25.82 -14.46 12.91
C ARG A 292 -24.48 -14.85 13.56
N PRO A 293 -23.40 -14.12 13.26
CA PRO A 293 -22.05 -14.51 13.63
C PRO A 293 -21.91 -14.71 15.15
N ASN A 294 -21.26 -15.81 15.52
CA ASN A 294 -20.97 -16.10 16.92
C ASN A 294 -19.85 -15.21 17.47
N ARG A 295 -19.74 -15.14 18.81
CA ARG A 295 -18.73 -14.32 19.51
C ARG A 295 -17.28 -14.61 19.07
N LYS A 296 -16.98 -15.88 18.78
CA LYS A 296 -15.63 -16.32 18.37
C LYS A 296 -15.20 -15.71 17.04
N VAL A 297 -16.13 -15.34 16.14
CA VAL A 297 -15.83 -14.65 14.87
C VAL A 297 -15.23 -13.26 15.16
N TYR A 298 -15.88 -12.48 16.02
CA TYR A 298 -15.40 -11.15 16.43
C TYR A 298 -14.05 -11.26 17.14
N GLU A 299 -13.94 -12.11 18.16
CA GLU A 299 -12.70 -12.32 18.91
C GLU A 299 -11.54 -12.75 18.00
N ARG A 300 -11.80 -13.61 17.02
CA ARG A 300 -10.79 -14.05 16.06
C ARG A 300 -10.32 -12.89 15.19
N LYS A 301 -11.24 -12.09 14.64
CA LYS A 301 -10.89 -10.92 13.82
C LYS A 301 -10.12 -9.87 14.63
N ILE A 302 -10.52 -9.60 15.87
CA ILE A 302 -9.81 -8.69 16.81
C ILE A 302 -8.35 -9.13 16.99
N ARG A 303 -8.12 -10.41 17.34
CA ARG A 303 -6.76 -10.95 17.51
C ARG A 303 -5.89 -10.78 16.26
N LEU A 304 -6.45 -11.09 15.08
CA LEU A 304 -5.75 -10.95 13.80
C LEU A 304 -5.37 -9.49 13.53
N CYS A 305 -6.30 -8.54 13.70
CA CYS A 305 -6.03 -7.12 13.51
C CYS A 305 -4.97 -6.59 14.49
N GLN A 306 -5.01 -7.01 15.77
CA GLN A 306 -3.99 -6.67 16.76
C GLN A 306 -2.60 -7.15 16.36
N GLU A 307 -2.47 -8.42 15.95
CA GLU A 307 -1.21 -9.00 15.51
C GLU A 307 -0.64 -8.27 14.27
N ILE A 308 -1.48 -7.95 13.28
CA ILE A 308 -1.08 -7.20 12.08
C ILE A 308 -0.63 -5.78 12.45
N LEU A 309 -1.37 -5.09 13.32
CA LEU A 309 -1.06 -3.72 13.75
C LEU A 309 0.28 -3.62 14.47
N LEU A 310 0.65 -4.63 15.27
CA LEU A 310 1.95 -4.66 15.96
C LEU A 310 3.11 -4.64 14.96
N VAL A 311 3.01 -5.39 13.86
CA VAL A 311 4.02 -5.39 12.80
C VAL A 311 4.01 -4.06 12.02
N LEU A 312 2.82 -3.57 11.64
CA LEU A 312 2.68 -2.32 10.89
C LEU A 312 3.22 -1.10 11.64
N LYS A 313 3.13 -1.07 12.97
CA LYS A 313 3.72 -0.01 13.81
C LYS A 313 5.23 0.09 13.65
N VAL A 314 5.91 -1.01 13.32
CA VAL A 314 7.38 -1.05 13.14
C VAL A 314 7.75 -0.77 11.68
N VAL A 315 7.11 -1.44 10.71
CA VAL A 315 7.54 -1.37 9.30
C VAL A 315 6.94 -0.21 8.51
N ALA A 316 5.87 0.41 9.01
CA ALA A 316 5.22 1.56 8.40
C ALA A 316 4.95 2.65 9.45
N PRO A 317 6.01 3.28 9.99
CA PRO A 317 5.88 4.30 11.04
C PRO A 317 5.19 5.57 10.52
N GLY A 318 4.66 6.37 11.44
CA GLY A 318 3.98 7.62 11.09
C GLY A 318 2.63 7.40 10.38
N ILE A 319 2.26 8.29 9.48
CA ILE A 319 1.04 8.18 8.67
C ILE A 319 1.16 7.01 7.70
N SER A 320 0.24 6.05 7.79
CA SER A 320 0.25 4.85 6.97
C SER A 320 -1.17 4.38 6.66
N ARG A 321 -1.46 4.24 5.37
CA ARG A 321 -2.74 3.71 4.86
C ARG A 321 -3.06 2.34 5.46
N LEU A 322 -2.09 1.42 5.43
CA LEU A 322 -2.27 0.06 5.94
C LEU A 322 -2.56 0.06 7.45
N LYS A 323 -1.84 0.89 8.21
CA LYS A 323 -2.05 1.01 9.66
C LYS A 323 -3.43 1.58 9.97
N ALA A 324 -3.87 2.58 9.21
CA ALA A 324 -5.17 3.20 9.38
C ALA A 324 -6.32 2.21 9.11
N ILE A 325 -6.25 1.45 8.01
CA ILE A 325 -7.25 0.42 7.68
C ILE A 325 -7.29 -0.66 8.76
N ALA A 326 -6.13 -1.18 9.17
CA ALA A 326 -6.07 -2.21 10.21
C ALA A 326 -6.59 -1.71 11.57
N LEU A 327 -6.33 -0.44 11.91
CA LEU A 327 -6.80 0.20 13.14
C LEU A 327 -8.31 0.41 13.11
N TYR A 328 -8.86 0.82 11.97
CA TYR A 328 -10.31 0.93 11.78
C TYR A 328 -10.99 -0.44 11.90
N GLU A 329 -10.49 -1.46 11.21
CA GLU A 329 -11.07 -2.81 11.26
C GLU A 329 -11.04 -3.40 12.67
N LEU A 330 -9.98 -3.12 13.45
CA LEU A 330 -9.92 -3.47 14.87
C LEU A 330 -11.02 -2.74 15.66
N ALA A 331 -11.05 -1.41 15.56
CA ALA A 331 -11.96 -0.55 16.32
C ALA A 331 -13.43 -0.88 16.03
N ASN A 332 -13.80 -1.02 14.75
CA ASN A 332 -15.16 -1.36 14.35
C ASN A 332 -15.58 -2.73 14.93
N THR A 333 -14.71 -3.74 14.83
CA THR A 333 -15.01 -5.08 15.34
C THR A 333 -15.15 -5.10 16.87
N GLN A 334 -14.34 -4.31 17.59
CA GLN A 334 -14.46 -4.16 19.04
C GLN A 334 -15.77 -3.48 19.44
N ALA A 335 -16.17 -2.44 18.72
CA ALA A 335 -17.41 -1.73 18.96
C ALA A 335 -18.63 -2.63 18.75
N GLU A 336 -18.67 -3.40 17.65
CA GLU A 336 -19.74 -4.36 17.36
C GLU A 336 -19.82 -5.46 18.43
N LEU A 337 -18.67 -6.02 18.85
CA LEU A 337 -18.63 -7.04 19.90
C LEU A 337 -19.12 -6.48 21.24
N ALA A 338 -18.69 -5.29 21.63
CA ALA A 338 -19.11 -4.66 22.89
C ALA A 338 -20.62 -4.39 22.91
N ARG A 339 -21.18 -3.83 21.83
CA ARG A 339 -22.63 -3.63 21.70
C ARG A 339 -23.40 -4.95 21.77
N LYS A 340 -22.88 -6.01 21.15
CA LYS A 340 -23.48 -7.35 21.23
C LYS A 340 -23.49 -7.88 22.66
N GLN A 341 -22.35 -7.83 23.35
CA GLN A 341 -22.24 -8.31 24.73
C GLN A 341 -23.13 -7.52 25.69
N TYR A 342 -23.25 -6.20 25.50
CA TYR A 342 -24.21 -5.39 26.24
C TYR A 342 -25.66 -5.82 25.98
N SER A 343 -26.04 -6.05 24.72
CA SER A 343 -27.39 -6.55 24.37
C SER A 343 -27.70 -7.94 24.95
N GLU A 344 -26.67 -8.75 25.16
CA GLU A 344 -26.73 -10.08 25.79
C GLU A 344 -26.60 -10.02 27.32
N GLN A 345 -26.54 -8.81 27.90
CA GLN A 345 -26.38 -8.56 29.34
C GLN A 345 -25.07 -9.11 29.94
N GLU A 346 -24.05 -9.34 29.12
CA GLU A 346 -22.69 -9.74 29.55
C GLU A 346 -21.82 -8.56 29.99
N LEU A 347 -22.12 -7.33 29.52
CA LEU A 347 -21.41 -6.10 29.87
C LEU A 347 -22.35 -5.11 30.56
N SER A 348 -21.81 -4.35 31.51
CA SER A 348 -22.53 -3.20 32.07
C SER A 348 -22.53 -2.02 31.08
N ALA A 349 -23.43 -1.05 31.30
CA ALA A 349 -23.44 0.20 30.53
C ALA A 349 -22.11 0.96 30.66
N SER A 350 -21.51 0.96 31.86
CA SER A 350 -20.20 1.56 32.11
C SER A 350 -19.07 0.87 31.34
N ASP A 351 -19.09 -0.46 31.24
CA ASP A 351 -18.05 -1.20 30.48
C ASP A 351 -18.20 -0.98 28.97
N LEU A 352 -19.45 -0.92 28.48
CA LEU A 352 -19.74 -0.56 27.10
C LEU A 352 -19.20 0.84 26.79
N GLN A 353 -19.52 1.83 27.62
CA GLN A 353 -19.07 3.21 27.46
C GLN A 353 -17.53 3.28 27.39
N ALA A 354 -16.84 2.68 28.37
CA ALA A 354 -15.37 2.67 28.39
C ALA A 354 -14.77 2.04 27.12
N THR A 355 -15.42 1.01 26.58
CA THR A 355 -14.98 0.38 25.33
C THR A 355 -15.22 1.28 24.12
N LEU A 356 -16.39 1.94 24.05
CA LEU A 356 -16.72 2.86 22.95
C LEU A 356 -15.83 4.11 22.94
N GLU A 357 -15.45 4.64 24.10
CA GLU A 357 -14.48 5.74 24.22
C GLU A 357 -13.10 5.33 23.68
N GLN A 358 -12.63 4.11 23.97
CA GLN A 358 -11.39 3.58 23.38
C GLN A 358 -11.49 3.44 21.87
N VAL A 359 -12.63 2.92 21.37
CA VAL A 359 -12.93 2.82 19.93
C VAL A 359 -12.88 4.20 19.28
N GLU A 360 -13.44 5.23 19.92
CA GLU A 360 -13.44 6.59 19.40
C GLU A 360 -12.01 7.11 19.16
N VAL A 361 -11.10 6.88 20.11
CA VAL A 361 -9.68 7.24 19.98
C VAL A 361 -9.04 6.53 18.78
N MET A 362 -9.32 5.25 18.59
CA MET A 362 -8.79 4.46 17.47
C MET A 362 -9.35 4.92 16.12
N ILE A 363 -10.65 5.21 16.03
CA ILE A 363 -11.29 5.72 14.80
C ILE A 363 -10.74 7.10 14.45
N ARG A 364 -10.58 8.00 15.43
CA ARG A 364 -9.98 9.33 15.23
C ARG A 364 -8.56 9.21 14.66
N GLU A 365 -7.75 8.31 15.20
CA GLU A 365 -6.38 8.09 14.73
C GLU A 365 -6.34 7.45 13.32
N SER A 366 -7.23 6.50 13.04
CA SER A 366 -7.40 5.95 11.69
C SER A 366 -7.76 7.06 10.69
N LEU A 367 -8.77 7.88 11.04
CA LEU A 367 -9.24 8.97 10.21
C LEU A 367 -8.14 10.00 9.93
N ARG A 368 -7.36 10.40 10.95
CA ARG A 368 -6.22 11.32 10.79
C ARG A 368 -5.24 10.87 9.71
N MET A 369 -5.02 9.56 9.58
CA MET A 369 -4.14 9.01 8.54
C MET A 369 -4.83 8.92 7.17
N LEU A 370 -6.11 8.55 7.11
CA LEU A 370 -6.85 8.39 5.85
C LEU A 370 -7.26 9.72 5.20
N LEU A 371 -7.32 10.82 5.95
CA LEU A 371 -7.63 12.16 5.41
C LEU A 371 -6.63 12.65 4.36
N PHE A 372 -5.45 12.02 4.26
CA PHE A 372 -4.46 12.33 3.22
C PHE A 372 -4.74 11.61 1.89
N GLU A 373 -5.62 10.62 1.88
CA GLU A 373 -5.99 9.87 0.68
C GLU A 373 -7.01 10.63 -0.18
N PRO A 374 -6.94 10.55 -1.52
CA PRO A 374 -7.87 11.27 -2.39
C PRO A 374 -9.29 10.71 -2.27
N LEU A 375 -10.28 11.60 -2.28
CA LEU A 375 -11.68 11.27 -1.96
C LEU A 375 -12.32 10.25 -2.90
N ALA A 376 -11.86 10.16 -4.16
CA ALA A 376 -12.36 9.20 -5.14
C ALA A 376 -11.82 7.77 -4.93
N THR A 377 -10.76 7.60 -4.14
CA THR A 377 -10.17 6.29 -3.86
C THR A 377 -11.00 5.49 -2.85
N PRO A 378 -10.90 4.15 -2.81
CA PRO A 378 -11.55 3.34 -1.77
C PRO A 378 -11.20 3.82 -0.35
N GLU A 379 -9.97 4.26 -0.13
CA GLU A 379 -9.50 4.75 1.16
C GLU A 379 -10.07 6.15 1.50
N GLY A 380 -10.23 7.02 0.50
CA GLY A 380 -10.93 8.30 0.65
C GLY A 380 -12.45 8.15 0.83
N GLN A 381 -13.05 7.11 0.25
CA GLN A 381 -14.45 6.74 0.53
C GLN A 381 -14.60 6.19 1.95
N LEU A 382 -13.65 5.37 2.39
CA LEU A 382 -13.59 4.88 3.76
C LEU A 382 -13.53 6.07 4.75
N SER A 383 -12.64 7.05 4.55
CA SER A 383 -12.56 8.22 5.44
C SER A 383 -13.87 9.01 5.54
N ARG A 384 -14.63 9.12 4.44
CA ARG A 384 -15.98 9.72 4.45
C ARG A 384 -16.99 8.91 5.26
N SER A 385 -16.95 7.58 5.19
CA SER A 385 -17.80 6.72 6.02
C SER A 385 -17.43 6.81 7.49
N LEU A 386 -16.13 6.79 7.82
CA LEU A 386 -15.63 6.94 9.18
C LEU A 386 -16.06 8.26 9.83
N LEU A 387 -16.14 9.36 9.07
CA LEU A 387 -16.64 10.63 9.60
C LEU A 387 -18.09 10.55 10.09
N ARG A 388 -18.94 9.77 9.42
CA ARG A 388 -20.34 9.54 9.84
C ARG A 388 -20.38 8.60 11.04
N GLU A 389 -19.69 7.47 10.95
CA GLU A 389 -19.61 6.46 12.02
C GLU A 389 -19.03 7.05 13.32
N LEU A 390 -18.06 7.96 13.22
CA LEU A 390 -17.51 8.66 14.38
C LEU A 390 -18.54 9.54 15.06
N LYS A 391 -19.39 10.22 14.29
CA LYS A 391 -20.47 11.05 14.85
C LYS A 391 -21.52 10.18 15.54
N GLU A 392 -21.94 9.10 14.89
CA GLU A 392 -22.87 8.12 15.47
C GLU A 392 -22.33 7.51 16.76
N LEU A 393 -21.03 7.16 16.78
CA LEU A 393 -20.36 6.66 17.98
C LEU A 393 -20.34 7.70 19.12
N GLN A 394 -20.11 8.97 18.82
CA GLN A 394 -20.11 10.04 19.82
C GLN A 394 -21.51 10.26 20.41
N ASP A 395 -22.55 10.20 19.56
CA ASP A 395 -23.94 10.29 20.00
C ASP A 395 -24.30 9.06 20.88
N ASP A 396 -23.87 7.85 20.50
CA ASP A 396 -24.03 6.62 21.30
C ASP A 396 -23.42 6.77 22.70
N ILE A 397 -22.17 7.24 22.78
CA ILE A 397 -21.44 7.43 24.05
C ILE A 397 -22.20 8.43 24.95
N LYS A 398 -22.64 9.56 24.37
CA LYS A 398 -23.38 10.59 25.09
C LYS A 398 -24.70 10.07 25.66
N ASN A 399 -25.44 9.29 24.87
CA ASN A 399 -26.72 8.72 25.31
C ASN A 399 -26.53 7.72 26.47
N ILE A 400 -25.45 6.94 26.46
CA ILE A 400 -25.11 6.01 27.56
C ILE A 400 -24.74 6.78 28.83
N GLN A 401 -23.99 7.88 28.70
CA GLN A 401 -23.63 8.75 29.84
C GLN A 401 -24.89 9.33 30.51
N GLU A 402 -25.79 9.91 29.72
CA GLU A 402 -27.04 10.49 30.22
C GLU A 402 -27.94 9.43 30.90
N SER A 403 -27.93 8.20 30.40
CA SER A 403 -28.71 7.09 30.99
C SER A 403 -28.11 6.52 32.28
N ASN A 404 -26.83 6.80 32.58
CA ASN A 404 -26.16 6.35 33.81
C ASN A 404 -26.24 7.39 34.94
N ASP A 405 -26.52 8.65 34.60
CA ASP A 405 -26.67 9.76 35.56
C ASP A 405 -28.11 9.89 36.10
N ASP A 406 -29.09 9.26 35.46
CA ASP A 406 -30.48 9.06 35.90
C ASP A 406 -30.66 7.77 36.73
#